data_AF-A0A9N8ZPL3-F1
#
_entry.id   AF-A0A9N8ZPL3-F1
#
_cell.length_a   1.000
_cell.length_b   1.000
_cell.length_c   1.000
_cell.angle_alpha   90.00
_cell.angle_beta   90.00
_cell.angle_gamma   90.00
#
_symmetry.space_group_name_H-M   'P 1'
#
loop_
_entity.id
_entity.type
_entity.pdbx_description
1 polymer ?
#
loop_
_entity_poly.entity_id
_entity_poly.type
_entity_poly.pdbx_seq_one_letter_code
_entity_poly.pdbx_strand_id
1 'polypeptide(L)'
;MSKHSTMASEEHQRWETTDALVRTGLRDVGYRYVNLDDCWQKTRSPSGEILPDENAFPSGMKALADYVHGKDMLFGLVLISPHNTKNFCYCTSLPSCHATRTGFERVESGN
;
A
#
# COMPACT_ATOMS: atom_id res chain seq x y z
N MET A 1 -11.77 15.04 -26.46
CA MET A 1 -12.24 15.36 -25.09
C MET A 1 -11.82 14.22 -24.19
N SER A 2 -10.64 14.32 -23.58
CA SER A 2 -10.02 13.21 -22.83
C SER A 2 -10.65 13.10 -21.45
N LYS A 3 -11.15 11.92 -21.12
CA LYS A 3 -11.83 11.60 -19.87
C LYS A 3 -10.86 11.80 -18.70
N HIS A 4 -10.95 12.93 -17.99
CA HIS A 4 -10.53 12.97 -16.59
C HIS A 4 -11.62 12.27 -15.80
N SER A 5 -11.53 10.93 -15.72
CA SER A 5 -12.23 10.23 -14.66
C SER A 5 -11.66 10.76 -13.35
N THR A 6 -12.51 11.17 -12.43
CA THR A 6 -12.12 11.53 -11.06
C THR A 6 -11.17 10.43 -10.56
N MET A 7 -9.88 10.72 -10.41
CA MET A 7 -8.90 9.70 -10.03
C MET A 7 -9.26 9.25 -8.62
N ALA A 8 -9.75 8.01 -8.48
CA ALA A 8 -9.96 7.41 -7.17
C ALA A 8 -8.60 7.35 -6.45
N SER A 9 -8.58 7.73 -5.17
CA SER A 9 -7.38 7.66 -4.33
C SER A 9 -6.83 6.23 -4.32
N GLU A 10 -5.52 6.08 -4.07
CA GLU A 10 -4.93 4.75 -4.01
C GLU A 10 -5.57 3.90 -2.90
N GLU A 11 -5.97 4.53 -1.79
CA GLU A 11 -6.76 3.90 -0.74
C GLU A 11 -8.01 3.19 -1.28
N HIS A 12 -8.81 3.90 -2.09
CA HIS A 12 -10.03 3.34 -2.67
C HIS A 12 -9.72 2.16 -3.60
N GLN A 13 -8.65 2.25 -4.39
CA GLN A 13 -8.22 1.15 -5.26
C GLN A 13 -7.85 -0.11 -4.47
N ARG A 14 -7.27 0.04 -3.27
CA ARG A 14 -6.93 -1.10 -2.40
C ARG A 14 -8.16 -1.71 -1.74
N TRP A 15 -9.17 -0.91 -1.38
CA TRP A 15 -10.46 -1.44 -0.94
C TRP A 15 -11.15 -2.25 -2.04
N GLU A 16 -11.23 -1.72 -3.25
CA GLU A 16 -11.84 -2.43 -4.39
C GLU A 16 -11.11 -3.74 -4.71
N THR A 17 -9.77 -3.73 -4.63
CA THR A 17 -8.96 -4.94 -4.81
C THR A 17 -9.25 -5.98 -3.73
N THR A 18 -9.35 -5.55 -2.47
CA THR A 18 -9.68 -6.42 -1.33
C THR A 18 -11.06 -7.04 -1.52
N ASP A 19 -12.06 -6.23 -1.86
CA ASP A 19 -13.42 -6.69 -2.14
C ASP A 19 -13.47 -7.64 -3.34
N ALA A 20 -12.67 -7.40 -4.37
CA ALA A 20 -12.58 -8.31 -5.52
C ALA A 20 -11.99 -9.67 -5.12
N LEU A 21 -10.94 -9.72 -4.30
CA LEU A 21 -10.33 -10.98 -3.83
C LEU A 21 -11.31 -11.80 -2.99
N VAL A 22 -12.15 -11.15 -2.18
CA VAL A 22 -13.21 -11.81 -1.43
C VAL A 22 -14.32 -12.28 -2.37
N ARG A 23 -14.87 -11.37 -3.19
CA ARG A 23 -16.03 -11.63 -4.06
C ARG A 23 -15.77 -12.73 -5.09
N THR A 24 -14.53 -12.83 -5.58
CA THR A 24 -14.14 -13.85 -6.56
C THR A 24 -13.80 -15.21 -5.93
N GLY A 25 -13.77 -15.32 -4.60
CA GLY A 25 -13.34 -16.52 -3.89
C GLY A 25 -11.83 -16.77 -3.91
N LEU A 26 -11.03 -15.83 -4.45
CA LEU A 26 -9.56 -15.96 -4.48
C LEU A 26 -8.97 -16.00 -3.08
N ARG A 27 -9.54 -15.25 -2.14
CA ARG A 27 -9.16 -15.33 -0.72
C ARG A 27 -9.23 -16.76 -0.19
N ASP A 28 -10.33 -17.45 -0.50
CA ASP A 28 -10.65 -18.76 0.08
C ASP A 28 -9.76 -19.88 -0.49
N VAL A 29 -9.15 -19.66 -1.65
CA VAL A 29 -8.15 -20.56 -2.25
C VAL A 29 -6.69 -20.17 -1.93
N GLY A 30 -6.48 -19.20 -1.03
CA GLY A 30 -5.16 -18.90 -0.45
C GLY A 30 -4.57 -17.54 -0.80
N TYR A 31 -5.23 -16.71 -1.62
CA TYR A 31 -4.78 -15.33 -1.88
C TYR A 31 -5.14 -14.42 -0.71
N ARG A 32 -4.30 -14.44 0.32
CA ARG A 32 -4.59 -13.76 1.60
C ARG A 32 -4.01 -12.36 1.71
N TYR A 33 -3.09 -11.95 0.84
CA TYR A 33 -2.37 -10.69 1.00
C TYR A 33 -2.82 -9.62 0.01
N VAL A 34 -3.01 -8.41 0.51
CA VAL A 34 -3.11 -7.18 -0.30
C VAL A 34 -1.86 -6.37 0.00
N ASN A 35 -0.96 -6.28 -0.98
CA ASN A 35 0.28 -5.53 -0.85
C ASN A 35 0.15 -4.17 -1.53
N LEU A 36 0.72 -3.16 -0.88
CA LEU A 36 0.94 -1.84 -1.46
C LEU A 36 2.41 -1.71 -1.88
N ASP A 37 2.64 -1.44 -3.16
CA ASP A 37 3.95 -1.45 -3.79
C ASP A 37 4.33 -0.06 -4.28
N ASP A 38 5.58 0.34 -3.97
CA ASP A 38 6.27 1.61 -4.28
C ASP A 38 5.44 2.89 -3.99
N CYS A 39 6.09 4.04 -3.90
CA CYS A 39 5.45 5.36 -3.99
C CYS A 39 4.34 5.74 -2.97
N TRP A 40 4.01 4.88 -2.00
CA TRP A 40 2.99 5.20 -0.99
C TRP A 40 3.48 6.21 0.06
N GLN A 41 4.81 6.33 0.21
CA GLN A 41 5.43 7.27 1.14
C GLN A 41 5.59 8.65 0.49
N LYS A 42 5.38 9.71 1.27
CA LYS A 42 5.61 11.09 0.83
C LYS A 42 6.87 11.70 1.43
N THR A 43 7.06 11.51 2.73
CA THR A 43 8.16 12.15 3.48
C THR A 43 8.49 11.36 4.73
N ARG A 44 9.47 11.85 5.51
CA ARG A 44 9.74 11.36 6.87
C ARG A 44 9.44 12.42 7.91
N SER A 45 9.00 11.99 9.08
CA SER A 45 8.89 12.85 10.26
C SER A 45 10.29 13.26 10.77
N PRO A 46 10.40 14.28 11.62
CA PRO A 46 11.67 14.64 12.25
C PRO A 46 12.31 13.52 13.09
N SER A 47 11.51 12.57 13.59
CA SER A 47 11.97 11.36 14.30
C SER A 47 12.41 10.23 13.34
N GLY A 48 12.27 10.43 12.03
CA GLY A 48 12.70 9.47 11.00
C GLY A 48 11.62 8.47 10.57
N GLU A 49 10.40 8.58 11.09
CA GLU A 49 9.27 7.72 10.71
C GLU A 49 8.83 8.03 9.28
N ILE A 50 8.41 7.01 8.54
CA ILE A 50 7.92 7.15 7.18
C ILE A 50 6.45 7.60 7.21
N LEU A 51 6.13 8.70 6.53
CA LEU A 51 4.78 9.24 6.44
C LEU A 51 4.17 8.94 5.06
N PRO A 52 2.94 8.41 5.01
CA PRO A 52 2.22 8.14 3.75
C PRO A 52 1.81 9.44 3.04
N ASP A 53 1.48 9.37 1.75
CA ASP A 53 0.83 10.51 1.08
C ASP A 53 -0.63 10.65 1.50
N GLU A 54 -0.92 11.68 2.29
CA GLU A 54 -2.26 12.03 2.76
C GLU A 54 -3.27 12.25 1.62
N ASN A 55 -2.82 12.61 0.40
CA ASN A 55 -3.72 12.75 -0.74
C ASN A 55 -4.12 11.39 -1.32
N ALA A 56 -3.22 10.40 -1.28
CA ALA A 56 -3.45 9.05 -1.76
C ALA A 56 -4.17 8.19 -0.71
N PHE A 57 -3.92 8.48 0.58
CA PHE A 57 -4.48 7.81 1.76
C PHE A 57 -5.15 8.83 2.69
N PRO A 58 -6.27 9.46 2.28
CA PRO A 58 -6.97 10.46 3.07
C PRO A 58 -7.45 9.96 4.44
N SER A 59 -7.78 8.67 4.60
CA SER A 59 -8.13 8.10 5.92
C SER A 59 -6.92 7.52 6.67
N GLY A 60 -5.74 7.58 6.06
CA GLY A 60 -4.49 7.06 6.60
C GLY A 60 -4.32 5.54 6.45
N MET A 61 -3.07 5.08 6.61
CA MET A 61 -2.69 3.68 6.42
C MET A 61 -3.36 2.72 7.42
N LYS A 62 -3.61 3.19 8.65
CA LYS A 62 -4.30 2.39 9.67
C LYS A 62 -5.72 2.03 9.23
N ALA A 63 -6.48 2.99 8.71
CA ALA A 63 -7.86 2.75 8.26
C ALA A 63 -7.88 1.74 7.10
N LEU A 64 -6.92 1.83 6.18
CA LEU A 64 -6.75 0.84 5.12
C LEU A 64 -6.42 -0.55 5.68
N ALA A 65 -5.47 -0.66 6.61
CA ALA A 65 -5.10 -1.93 7.22
C ALA A 65 -6.27 -2.55 8.01
N ASP A 66 -6.99 -1.75 8.81
CA ASP A 66 -8.17 -2.18 9.55
C ASP A 66 -9.25 -2.73 8.59
N TYR A 67 -9.48 -2.06 7.46
CA TYR A 67 -10.42 -2.51 6.44
C TYR A 67 -10.01 -3.86 5.84
N VAL A 68 -8.73 -4.02 5.48
CA VAL A 68 -8.19 -5.27 4.91
C VAL A 68 -8.32 -6.41 5.92
N HIS A 69 -7.92 -6.18 7.17
CA HIS A 69 -8.04 -7.18 8.24
C HIS A 69 -9.51 -7.55 8.51
N GLY A 70 -10.43 -6.59 8.45
CA GLY A 70 -11.87 -6.83 8.60
C GLY A 70 -12.49 -7.73 7.53
N LYS A 71 -11.76 -8.05 6.46
CA LYS A 71 -12.17 -8.95 5.37
C LYS A 71 -11.48 -10.32 5.43
N ASP A 72 -10.83 -10.63 6.55
CA ASP A 72 -9.96 -11.80 6.74
C ASP A 72 -8.78 -11.84 5.77
N MET A 73 -8.33 -10.67 5.32
CA MET A 73 -7.15 -10.50 4.47
C MET A 73 -5.99 -9.94 5.31
N LEU A 74 -4.77 -10.09 4.81
CA LEU A 74 -3.53 -9.61 5.41
C LEU A 74 -3.01 -8.42 4.60
N PHE A 75 -2.50 -7.40 5.27
CA PHE A 75 -1.96 -6.21 4.62
C PHE A 75 -0.43 -6.24 4.62
N GLY A 76 0.17 -5.87 3.48
CA GLY A 76 1.62 -5.82 3.31
C GLY A 76 2.08 -4.49 2.73
N LEU A 77 3.23 -4.02 3.21
CA LEU A 77 3.87 -2.81 2.72
C LEU A 77 5.22 -3.14 2.10
N VAL A 78 5.41 -2.72 0.86
CA VAL A 78 6.73 -2.79 0.23
C VAL A 78 7.52 -1.56 0.62
N LEU A 79 8.72 -1.82 1.12
CA LEU A 79 9.69 -0.80 1.51
C LEU A 79 10.94 -1.03 0.66
N ILE A 80 11.25 -0.07 -0.19
CA ILE A 80 12.57 0.04 -0.78
C ILE A 80 13.42 0.88 0.18
N SER A 81 14.56 0.33 0.61
CA SER A 81 15.57 1.10 1.33
C SER A 81 16.38 1.86 0.29
N PRO A 82 16.14 3.17 0.08
CA PRO A 82 16.95 3.90 -0.85
C PRO A 82 18.30 4.12 -0.18
N HIS A 83 19.36 3.51 -0.71
CA HIS A 83 20.69 3.98 -0.41
C HIS A 83 20.78 5.42 -0.94
N ASN A 84 20.61 6.40 -0.05
CA ASN A 84 20.87 7.82 -0.29
C ASN A 84 20.01 8.53 -1.37
N THR A 85 18.89 7.96 -1.84
CA THR A 85 18.00 8.69 -2.77
C THR A 85 16.88 9.39 -2.00
N LYS A 86 16.74 10.69 -2.26
CA LYS A 86 15.62 11.53 -1.77
C LYS A 86 14.27 11.18 -2.41
N ASN A 87 14.22 10.11 -3.20
CA ASN A 87 13.07 9.72 -4.01
C ASN A 87 12.44 8.47 -3.40
N PHE A 88 11.29 8.65 -2.77
CA PHE A 88 10.49 7.58 -2.15
C PHE A 88 9.79 6.68 -3.18
N CYS A 89 9.66 7.17 -4.42
CA CYS A 89 9.02 6.48 -5.53
C CYS A 89 10.07 6.15 -6.58
N TYR A 90 10.48 4.88 -6.67
CA TYR A 90 11.58 4.48 -7.55
C TYR A 90 11.13 4.40 -9.02
N CYS A 91 9.91 3.90 -9.25
CA CYS A 91 9.38 3.63 -10.60
C CYS A 91 9.16 4.89 -11.46
N THR A 92 9.06 6.08 -10.86
CA THR A 92 8.92 7.33 -11.63
C THR A 92 10.24 7.86 -12.18
N SER A 93 11.38 7.27 -11.77
CA SER A 93 12.71 7.82 -12.07
C SER A 93 13.61 6.93 -12.94
N LEU A 94 13.24 5.68 -13.25
CA LEU A 94 14.09 4.77 -14.05
C LEU A 94 13.30 3.87 -15.02
N PRO A 95 13.83 3.57 -16.24
CA PRO A 95 13.13 2.81 -17.28
C PRO A 95 13.01 1.29 -17.03
N SER A 96 13.60 0.76 -15.96
CA SER A 96 13.58 -0.67 -15.64
C SER A 96 13.76 -0.91 -14.15
N CYS A 97 12.67 -1.17 -13.42
CA CYS A 97 12.75 -1.54 -12.02
C CYS A 97 12.16 -2.94 -11.79
N HIS A 98 13.04 -3.85 -11.37
CA HIS A 98 12.74 -5.12 -10.72
C HIS A 98 12.63 -4.84 -9.20
N ALA A 99 11.43 -4.93 -8.61
CA ALA A 99 11.25 -4.77 -7.17
C ALA A 99 11.62 -6.06 -6.42
N THR A 100 12.52 -5.99 -5.44
CA THR A 100 12.74 -7.08 -4.47
C THR A 100 12.96 -6.53 -3.05
N ARG A 101 11.89 -6.54 -2.23
CA ARG A 101 11.85 -6.94 -0.81
C ARG A 101 10.47 -6.61 -0.23
N THR A 102 9.74 -7.63 0.15
CA THR A 102 8.47 -7.52 0.88
C THR A 102 8.75 -7.16 2.34
N GLY A 103 8.19 -6.06 2.83
CA GLY A 103 8.10 -5.76 4.27
C GLY A 103 6.82 -6.37 4.84
N PHE A 104 6.91 -6.97 6.02
CA PHE A 104 5.74 -7.49 6.75
C PHE A 104 5.47 -6.60 7.95
N GLU A 105 4.26 -6.06 8.04
CA GLU A 105 3.78 -5.46 9.29
C GLU A 105 3.40 -6.60 10.24
N ARG A 106 4.20 -6.81 11.30
CA ARG A 106 3.82 -7.69 12.40
C ARG A 106 2.96 -6.89 13.35
N VAL A 107 1.65 -7.14 13.34
CA VAL A 107 0.74 -6.70 14.40
C VAL A 107 1.10 -7.49 15.65
N GLU A 108 1.70 -6.86 16.66
CA GLU A 108 1.81 -7.47 17.98
C GLU A 108 0.43 -7.49 18.63
N SER A 109 -0.16 -8.68 18.73
CA SER A 109 -1.39 -8.88 19.48
C SER A 109 -1.09 -8.68 20.97
N GLY A 110 -1.38 -7.49 21.49
CA GLY A 110 -1.42 -7.23 22.93
C GLY A 110 -2.50 -8.08 23.59
N ASN A 111 -2.10 -8.81 24.63
CA ASN A 111 -2.93 -9.64 25.49
C ASN A 111 -3.63 -8.77 26.55
#